data_AF-A0A7X0C0A3-F1
#
_entry.id   AF-A0A7X0C0A3-F1
#
_cell.length_a   1.000
_cell.length_b   1.000
_cell.length_c   1.000
_cell.angle_alpha   90.00
_cell.angle_beta   90.00
_cell.angle_gamma   90.00
#
_symmetry.space_group_name_H-M   'P 1'
#
loop_
_entity.id
_entity.type
_entity.pdbx_description
1 polymer ?
#
loop_
_entity_poly.entity_id
_entity_poly.type
_entity_poly.pdbx_seq_one_letter_code
_entity_poly.pdbx_strand_id
1 'polypeptide(L)'
;MVKTRAGNRSLPLLGIVREALEIQRDGQKILKGEAGESWVDTGLGFTTKSGRPIEPRNLARSFARIVQKNELRPIRAHGRVTAQEAWSRAT
;
A
#
# COMPACT_ATOMS: atom_id res chain seq x y z
N MET A 1 -11.42 -18.65 0.66
CA MET A 1 -10.49 -18.78 1.79
C MET A 1 -11.15 -18.13 3.00
N VAL A 2 -11.48 -18.90 4.04
CA VAL A 2 -12.22 -18.40 5.21
C VAL A 2 -11.25 -17.73 6.17
N LYS A 3 -11.55 -16.50 6.61
CA LYS A 3 -10.76 -15.80 7.63
C LYS A 3 -11.06 -16.44 8.99
N THR A 4 -10.13 -17.24 9.51
CA THR A 4 -10.25 -17.82 10.86
C THR A 4 -9.75 -16.82 11.92
N ARG A 5 -10.27 -16.95 13.15
CA ARG A 5 -9.80 -16.16 14.31
C ARG A 5 -8.30 -16.35 14.57
N ALA A 6 -7.74 -17.51 14.22
CA ALA A 6 -6.31 -17.80 14.32
C ALA A 6 -5.42 -16.82 13.53
N GLY A 7 -5.98 -16.14 12.52
CA GLY A 7 -5.25 -15.12 11.77
C GLY A 7 -5.35 -13.70 12.34
N ASN A 8 -5.93 -13.49 13.54
CA ASN A 8 -5.88 -12.20 14.23
C ASN A 8 -4.69 -12.19 15.20
N ARG A 9 -3.80 -11.22 15.07
CA ARG A 9 -2.58 -11.12 15.88
C ARG A 9 -2.18 -9.66 16.06
N SER A 10 -1.70 -9.31 17.24
CA SER A 10 -1.02 -8.04 17.46
C SER A 10 0.41 -8.15 16.95
N LEU A 11 0.86 -7.13 16.21
CA LEU A 11 2.24 -7.01 15.74
C LEU A 11 2.85 -5.76 16.35
N PRO A 12 4.13 -5.81 16.79
CA PRO A 12 4.80 -4.62 17.28
C PRO A 12 4.93 -3.60 16.15
N LEU A 13 4.60 -2.35 16.45
CA LEU A 13 4.69 -1.25 15.50
C LEU A 13 6.05 -0.56 15.66
N LEU A 14 6.89 -0.63 14.62
CA LEU A 14 8.13 0.14 14.58
C LEU A 14 7.81 1.65 14.53
N GLY A 15 8.67 2.49 15.11
CA GLY A 15 8.47 3.94 15.15
C GLY A 15 8.23 4.56 13.76
N ILE A 16 9.02 4.15 12.76
CA ILE A 16 8.86 4.58 11.37
C ILE A 16 7.49 4.22 10.77
N VAL A 17 6.92 3.08 11.17
CA VAL A 17 5.61 2.66 10.69
C VAL A 17 4.51 3.48 11.36
N ARG A 18 4.65 3.82 12.65
CA ARG A 18 3.75 4.74 13.34
C ARG A 18 3.69 6.09 12.63
N GLU A 19 4.84 6.69 12.38
CA GLU A 19 4.95 7.98 11.70
C GLU A 19 4.28 7.95 10.31
N ALA A 20 4.57 6.92 9.52
CA ALA A 20 3.93 6.73 8.21
C ALA A 20 2.40 6.62 8.30
N LEU A 21 1.87 5.94 9.32
CA LEU A 21 0.42 5.82 9.54
C LEU A 21 -0.21 7.14 10.01
N GLU A 22 0.51 7.96 10.77
CA GLU A 22 0.05 9.28 11.18
C GLU A 22 -0.02 10.24 9.98
N ILE A 23 1.01 10.27 9.14
CA ILE A 23 1.02 11.02 7.88
C ILE A 23 -0.16 10.59 7.00
N GLN A 24 -0.37 9.29 6.85
CA GLN A 24 -1.49 8.74 6.07
C GLN A 24 -2.85 9.18 6.62
N ARG A 25 -3.04 9.14 7.96
CA ARG A 25 -4.27 9.58 8.61
C ARG A 25 -4.55 11.05 8.33
N ASP A 26 -3.53 11.89 8.43
CA ASP A 26 -3.70 13.33 8.22
C ASP A 26 -3.94 13.66 6.74
N GLY A 27 -3.28 12.93 5.82
CA GLY A 27 -3.61 12.96 4.39
C GLY A 27 -5.06 12.57 4.09
N GLN A 28 -5.60 11.54 4.74
CA GLN A 28 -7.02 11.18 4.58
C GLN A 28 -7.98 12.25 5.09
N LYS A 29 -7.64 12.97 6.16
CA LYS A 29 -8.48 14.10 6.63
C LYS A 29 -8.56 15.20 5.58
N ILE A 30 -7.44 15.51 4.92
CA ILE A 30 -7.38 16.47 3.81
C ILE A 30 -8.27 15.97 2.67
N LEU A 31 -8.09 14.73 2.22
CA LEU A 31 -8.90 14.14 1.15
C LEU A 31 -10.40 14.11 1.49
N LYS A 32 -10.76 13.88 2.76
CA LYS A 32 -12.14 13.94 3.24
C LYS A 32 -12.70 15.37 3.15
N GLY A 33 -11.91 16.37 3.51
CA GLY A 33 -12.28 17.78 3.34
C GLY A 33 -12.47 18.16 1.86
N GLU A 34 -11.57 17.71 0.99
CA GLU A 34 -11.64 17.97 -0.46
C GLU A 34 -12.83 17.27 -1.14
N ALA A 35 -13.14 16.04 -0.72
CA ALA A 35 -14.24 15.26 -1.28
C ALA A 35 -15.62 15.74 -0.80
N GLY A 36 -15.70 16.35 0.38
CA GLY A 36 -16.95 16.83 0.98
C GLY A 36 -18.02 15.74 1.03
N GLU A 37 -19.20 16.03 0.48
CA GLU A 37 -20.35 15.11 0.44
C GLU A 37 -20.10 13.83 -0.36
N SER A 38 -19.12 13.84 -1.29
CA SER A 38 -18.78 12.65 -2.08
C SER A 38 -17.92 11.64 -1.31
N TRP A 39 -17.49 11.97 -0.09
CA TRP A 39 -16.70 11.08 0.75
C TRP A 39 -17.53 9.92 1.29
N VAL A 40 -17.02 8.70 1.09
CA VAL A 40 -17.62 7.48 1.65
C VAL A 40 -16.88 7.10 2.93
N ASP A 41 -17.55 7.18 4.08
CA ASP A 41 -16.96 6.79 5.36
C ASP A 41 -16.96 5.26 5.51
N THR A 42 -15.78 4.65 5.38
CA THR A 42 -15.58 3.19 5.41
C THR A 42 -14.84 2.71 6.65
N GLY A 43 -14.30 3.61 7.48
CA GLY A 43 -13.43 3.26 8.62
C GLY A 43 -12.08 2.66 8.24
N LEU A 44 -11.66 2.73 6.96
CA LEU A 44 -10.39 2.18 6.48
C LEU A 44 -9.25 3.19 6.57
N GLY A 45 -8.09 2.77 7.07
CA GLY A 45 -6.87 3.61 7.10
C GLY A 45 -6.22 3.86 5.73
N PHE A 46 -6.60 3.09 4.71
CA PHE A 46 -6.17 3.28 3.33
C PHE A 46 -7.37 3.26 2.39
N THR A 47 -7.58 4.37 1.69
CA THR A 47 -8.72 4.57 0.79
C THR A 47 -8.27 5.26 -0.49
N THR A 48 -9.13 5.26 -1.50
CA THR A 48 -9.03 6.22 -2.60
C THR A 48 -9.35 7.64 -2.10
N LYS A 49 -9.17 8.64 -2.96
CA LYS A 49 -9.52 10.05 -2.70
C LYS A 49 -11.00 10.29 -2.33
N SER A 50 -11.88 9.31 -2.55
CA SER A 50 -13.31 9.40 -2.21
C SER A 50 -13.70 8.51 -1.02
N GLY A 51 -12.73 8.00 -0.25
CA GLY A 51 -12.99 7.17 0.92
C GLY A 51 -13.32 5.70 0.61
N ARG A 52 -13.28 5.29 -0.67
CA ARG A 52 -13.58 3.92 -1.09
C ARG A 52 -12.38 2.98 -0.89
N PRO A 53 -12.61 1.67 -0.72
CA PRO A 53 -11.53 0.70 -0.63
C PRO A 53 -10.60 0.74 -1.86
N ILE A 54 -9.30 0.55 -1.64
CA ILE A 54 -8.33 0.42 -2.72
C ILE A 54 -8.43 -0.97 -3.32
N GLU A 55 -8.77 -1.04 -4.61
CA GLU A 55 -8.74 -2.30 -5.36
C GLU A 55 -7.29 -2.82 -5.47
N PRO A 56 -6.98 -4.06 -5.05
CA PRO A 56 -5.61 -4.58 -5.04
C PRO A 56 -4.87 -4.47 -6.38
N ARG A 57 -5.59 -4.64 -7.50
CA ARG A 57 -4.99 -4.48 -8.84
C ARG A 57 -4.51 -3.06 -9.11
N ASN A 58 -5.23 -2.05 -8.61
CA ASN A 58 -4.85 -0.65 -8.77
C ASN A 58 -3.64 -0.28 -7.90
N LEU A 59 -3.52 -0.88 -6.71
CA LEU A 59 -2.32 -0.75 -5.88
C LEU A 59 -1.09 -1.31 -6.60
N ALA A 60 -1.17 -2.53 -7.13
CA ALA A 60 -0.05 -3.15 -7.86
C ALA A 60 0.38 -2.33 -9.08
N ARG A 61 -0.58 -1.79 -9.85
CA ARG A 61 -0.29 -0.91 -11.00
C ARG A 61 0.37 0.40 -10.57
N SER A 62 -0.12 1.02 -9.49
CA SER A 62 0.44 2.27 -8.99
C SER A 62 1.86 2.08 -8.48
N PHE A 63 2.10 0.98 -7.77
CA PHE A 63 3.43 0.59 -7.33
C PHE A 63 4.40 0.38 -8.50
N ALA A 64 3.98 -0.36 -9.54
CA ALA A 64 4.81 -0.57 -10.74
C ALA A 64 5.17 0.75 -11.45
N ARG A 65 4.23 1.71 -11.51
CA ARG A 65 4.51 3.05 -12.07
C ARG A 65 5.54 3.83 -11.25
N ILE A 66 5.45 3.77 -9.92
CA ILE A 66 6.40 4.44 -9.01
C ILE A 66 7.81 3.87 -9.21
N VAL A 67 7.92 2.54 -9.26
CA VAL A 67 9.18 1.83 -9.52
C VAL A 67 9.78 2.26 -10.86
N GLN A 68 8.99 2.23 -11.94
CA GLN A 68 9.45 2.61 -13.27
C GLN A 68 9.89 4.08 -13.33
N LYS A 69 9.10 4.98 -12.73
CA LYS A 69 9.39 6.42 -12.72
C LYS A 69 10.69 6.76 -12.00
N ASN A 70 11.06 5.99 -10.98
CA ASN A 70 12.29 6.21 -10.20
C ASN A 70 13.42 5.26 -10.61
N GLU A 71 13.29 4.57 -11.76
CA GLU A 71 14.29 3.65 -12.30
C GLU A 71 14.74 2.55 -11.31
N LEU A 72 13.83 2.17 -10.40
CA LEU A 72 14.10 1.16 -9.39
C LEU A 72 13.95 -0.23 -9.99
N ARG A 73 14.70 -1.19 -9.43
CA ARG A 73 14.54 -2.61 -9.78
C ARG A 73 13.09 -3.05 -9.50
N PRO A 74 12.39 -3.63 -10.50
CA PRO A 74 11.03 -4.10 -10.29
C PRO A 74 10.91 -5.13 -9.18
N ILE A 75 10.20 -4.75 -8.12
CA ILE A 75 9.76 -5.67 -7.06
C ILE A 75 8.25 -5.83 -7.15
N ARG A 76 7.75 -7.05 -6.93
CA ARG A 76 6.30 -7.30 -6.89
C ARG A 76 5.82 -7.25 -5.44
N ALA A 77 4.71 -6.55 -5.19
CA ALA A 77 3.95 -6.74 -3.96
C ALA A 77 3.58 -8.22 -3.84
N HIS A 78 3.87 -8.84 -2.70
CA HIS A 78 3.84 -10.29 -2.43
C HIS A 78 5.06 -11.15 -2.83
N GLY A 79 6.18 -10.58 -3.27
CA GLY A 79 7.47 -11.30 -3.28
C GLY A 79 7.41 -12.72 -3.85
N ARG A 80 7.21 -12.86 -5.16
CA ARG A 80 7.77 -14.01 -5.90
C ARG A 80 9.01 -13.51 -6.63
N VAL A 81 10.17 -13.69 -6.01
CA VAL A 81 11.46 -13.49 -6.67
C VAL A 81 11.66 -14.69 -7.59
N THR A 82 11.46 -14.53 -8.89
CA THR A 82 12.02 -15.48 -9.86
C THR A 82 13.49 -15.13 -10.03
N ALA A 83 14.34 -15.85 -9.31
CA ALA A 83 15.78 -15.79 -9.50
C ALA A 83 16.12 -16.45 -10.85
N GLN A 84 16.23 -15.65 -11.91
CA GLN A 84 16.91 -16.11 -13.13
C GLN A 84 17.81 -15.04 -13.79
N GLU A 85 17.77 -13.76 -13.40
CA GLU A 85 18.47 -12.71 -14.16
C GLU A 85 19.28 -11.72 -13.32
N ALA A 86 19.86 -12.16 -12.19
CA ALA A 86 20.73 -11.30 -11.37
C ALA A 86 22.18 -11.80 -11.20
N TRP A 87 22.57 -12.89 -11.87
CA TRP A 87 23.94 -13.45 -11.85
C TRP A 87 24.59 -13.45 -13.24
N SER A 88 24.58 -12.32 -13.96
CA SER A 88 25.34 -12.23 -15.22
C SER A 88 25.86 -10.82 -15.57
N ARG A 89 26.06 -9.95 -14.57
CA ARG A 89 26.75 -8.65 -14.78
C ARG A 89 27.74 -8.35 -13.66
N ALA A 90 28.59 -9.33 -13.35
CA ALA A 90 29.74 -9.17 -12.46
C ALA A 90 30.92 -10.08 -12.87
N THR A 91 31.12 -10.21 -14.18
CA THR A 91 32.37 -10.60 -14.85
C THR A 91 32.54 -9.67 -16.03
#